data_AF-A0A1S8A9X6-F1
#
_entry.id   AF-A0A1S8A9X6-F1
#
_cell.length_a   1.000
_cell.length_b   1.000
_cell.length_c   1.000
_cell.angle_alpha   90.00
_cell.angle_beta   90.00
_cell.angle_gamma   90.00
#
_symmetry.space_group_name_H-M   'P 1'
#
loop_
_entity.id
_entity.type
_entity.pdbx_description
1 polymer ?
#
loop_
_entity_poly.entity_id
_entity_poly.type
_entity_poly.pdbx_seq_one_letter_code
_entity_poly.pdbx_strand_id
1 'polypeptide(L)'
;MSETDSVAPEHHPEDSRHDNETLPAVRTVAALREAVESRDCRKLESLLGTLSAEDRDACITARHSHMSVLHRVAHLNYPDIAGLLLENVTDKDEYIAAMDVVGDTALHTAAFSGNFEMADFLVKNVTAKNEYVTTKSKGQGKTALHFAAKLDSPHIAALLIKNATDKDGYINTPDHNHLTALHIAIDNNRLEIATLLVNNVKDKDTCFTAHDSRRDPALHLAVHRDAADIVHLLINNVTEKTRVLNAANYYQQTPLHIAAFCNAVNVIFPLLENGSDARLRDSHGLTAWDVAVRRKSWEFISAVILAEERWLIKPNLPVIYIHDNDVRIFILRSYHRTPRR
;
A
#
# COMPACT_ATOMS: atom_id res chain seq x y z
N MET A 1 0.64 -46.80 -44.09
CA MET A 1 0.29 -45.65 -44.93
C MET A 1 -0.05 -44.53 -43.96
N SER A 2 0.98 -43.82 -43.48
CA SER A 2 1.49 -42.55 -44.07
C SER A 2 0.54 -41.41 -43.67
N GLU A 3 0.92 -40.33 -43.00
CA GLU A 3 2.21 -39.70 -42.74
C GLU A 3 2.10 -38.86 -41.47
N THR A 4 3.24 -38.70 -40.80
CA THR A 4 3.50 -37.76 -39.71
C THR A 4 3.70 -36.36 -40.26
N ASP A 5 3.06 -35.33 -39.67
CA ASP A 5 3.56 -33.96 -39.80
C ASP A 5 3.73 -33.32 -38.42
N SER A 6 5.00 -33.23 -38.07
CA SER A 6 5.61 -32.51 -36.97
C SER A 6 5.65 -31.03 -37.33
N VAL A 7 4.84 -30.20 -36.68
CA VAL A 7 4.97 -28.74 -36.77
C VAL A 7 6.00 -28.28 -35.74
N ALA A 8 7.15 -27.84 -36.24
CA ALA A 8 8.24 -27.24 -35.48
C ALA A 8 7.82 -25.88 -34.87
N PRO A 9 8.41 -25.44 -33.74
CA PRO A 9 8.18 -24.11 -33.21
C PRO A 9 8.90 -23.06 -34.07
N GLU A 10 8.15 -22.09 -34.58
CA GLU A 10 8.67 -20.92 -35.26
C GLU A 10 9.54 -20.09 -34.29
N HIS A 11 10.85 -20.09 -34.53
CA HIS A 11 11.77 -19.12 -33.98
C HIS A 11 11.47 -17.74 -34.58
N HIS A 12 10.83 -16.87 -33.81
CA HIS A 12 10.91 -15.43 -34.07
C HIS A 12 12.30 -14.91 -33.67
N PRO A 13 12.91 -14.03 -34.48
CA PRO A 13 14.29 -13.63 -34.31
C PRO A 13 14.46 -12.80 -33.04
N GLU A 14 15.44 -13.18 -32.22
CA GLU A 14 15.98 -12.35 -31.17
C GLU A 14 16.43 -11.01 -31.77
N ASP A 15 15.85 -9.92 -31.27
CA ASP A 15 16.18 -8.54 -31.63
C ASP A 15 17.58 -8.21 -31.08
N SER A 16 18.59 -8.66 -31.81
CA SER A 16 20.03 -8.46 -31.56
C SER A 16 20.44 -7.04 -31.95
N ARG A 17 19.90 -6.05 -31.24
CA ARG A 17 20.24 -4.62 -31.43
C ARG A 17 20.86 -3.94 -30.21
N HIS A 18 21.41 -4.69 -29.26
CA HIS A 18 22.12 -4.13 -28.12
C HIS A 18 23.46 -4.82 -27.89
N ASP A 19 24.47 -4.54 -28.72
CA ASP A 19 25.87 -4.85 -28.42
C ASP A 19 26.87 -4.04 -29.28
N ASN A 20 26.50 -2.83 -29.72
CA ASN A 20 27.41 -1.99 -30.51
C ASN A 20 27.47 -0.53 -30.02
N GLU A 21 27.44 -0.34 -28.70
CA GLU A 21 27.88 0.92 -28.10
C GLU A 21 29.41 0.99 -28.18
N THR A 22 29.93 2.02 -28.83
CA THR A 22 31.38 2.22 -29.00
C THR A 22 32.08 2.31 -27.62
N LEU A 23 33.26 1.68 -27.48
CA LEU A 23 34.07 1.65 -26.25
C LEU A 23 34.19 2.99 -25.47
N PRO A 24 34.29 4.16 -26.14
CA PRO A 24 34.30 5.46 -25.47
C PRO A 24 32.98 5.79 -24.75
N ALA A 25 31.83 5.46 -25.34
CA ALA A 25 30.51 5.73 -24.74
C ALA A 25 30.33 4.96 -23.42
N VAL A 26 30.74 3.69 -23.40
CA VAL A 26 30.66 2.83 -22.19
C VAL A 26 31.52 3.40 -21.04
N ARG A 27 32.70 3.93 -21.33
CA ARG A 27 33.57 4.56 -20.32
C ARG A 27 32.98 5.84 -19.76
N THR A 28 32.35 6.67 -20.60
CA THR A 28 31.71 7.91 -20.19
C THR A 28 30.50 7.64 -19.29
N VAL A 29 29.67 6.64 -19.64
CA VAL A 29 28.53 6.21 -18.81
C VAL A 29 29.00 5.68 -17.45
N ALA A 30 30.09 4.91 -17.42
CA ALA A 30 30.67 4.44 -16.15
C ALA A 30 31.19 5.59 -15.28
N ALA A 31 31.89 6.56 -15.88
CA ALA A 31 32.40 7.74 -15.17
C ALA A 31 31.27 8.63 -14.63
N LEU A 32 30.19 8.79 -15.40
CA LEU A 32 28.98 9.50 -14.98
C LEU A 32 28.36 8.82 -13.76
N ARG A 33 28.19 7.49 -13.81
CA ARG A 33 27.64 6.71 -12.69
C ARG A 33 28.51 6.79 -11.45
N GLU A 34 29.83 6.73 -11.59
CA GLU A 34 30.78 6.90 -10.48
C GLU A 34 30.66 8.30 -9.85
N ALA A 35 30.52 9.36 -10.65
CA ALA A 35 30.30 10.72 -10.16
C ALA A 35 28.96 10.82 -9.39
N VAL A 36 27.92 10.12 -9.84
CA VAL A 36 26.64 10.05 -9.13
C VAL A 36 26.75 9.30 -7.80
N GLU A 37 27.41 8.14 -7.77
CA GLU A 37 27.58 7.34 -6.54
C GLU A 37 28.42 8.09 -5.48
N SER A 38 29.39 8.89 -5.91
CA SER A 38 30.20 9.74 -5.02
C SER A 38 29.56 11.10 -4.69
N ARG A 39 28.39 11.39 -5.26
CA ARG A 39 27.70 12.68 -5.20
C ARG A 39 28.60 13.87 -5.60
N ASP A 40 29.51 13.67 -6.55
CA ASP A 40 30.47 14.69 -6.99
C ASP A 40 29.90 15.52 -8.15
N CYS A 41 29.19 16.60 -7.81
CA CYS A 41 28.61 17.52 -8.79
C CYS A 41 29.66 18.15 -9.71
N ARG A 42 30.88 18.44 -9.21
CA ARG A 42 31.93 19.07 -10.01
C ARG A 42 32.49 18.11 -11.06
N LYS A 43 32.71 16.85 -10.67
CA LYS A 43 33.13 15.80 -11.61
C LYS A 43 32.05 15.57 -12.66
N LEU A 44 30.78 15.57 -12.26
CA LEU A 44 29.65 15.43 -13.18
C LEU A 44 29.56 16.60 -14.17
N GLU A 45 29.62 17.85 -13.69
CA GLU A 45 29.62 19.05 -14.53
C GLU A 45 30.80 19.07 -15.51
N SER A 46 32.01 18.75 -15.02
CA SER A 46 33.19 18.67 -15.87
C SER A 46 33.05 17.60 -16.93
N LEU A 47 32.51 16.42 -16.59
CA LEU A 47 32.30 15.33 -17.53
C LEU A 47 31.29 15.74 -18.61
N LEU A 48 30.12 16.24 -18.21
CA LEU A 48 29.08 16.69 -19.14
C LEU A 48 29.59 17.84 -20.01
N GLY A 49 30.35 18.79 -19.45
CA GLY A 49 30.94 19.91 -20.18
C GLY A 49 31.87 19.53 -21.33
N THR A 50 32.51 18.35 -21.26
CA THR A 50 33.39 17.84 -22.34
C THR A 50 32.65 17.18 -23.50
N LEU A 51 31.37 16.86 -23.31
CA LEU A 51 30.55 16.13 -24.28
C LEU A 51 29.73 17.08 -25.16
N SER A 52 29.44 16.64 -26.39
CA SER A 52 28.43 17.27 -27.25
C SER A 52 27.03 17.12 -26.64
N ALA A 53 26.06 17.90 -27.08
CA ALA A 53 24.69 17.80 -26.55
C ALA A 53 24.06 16.41 -26.80
N GLU A 54 24.31 15.83 -27.98
CA GLU A 54 23.85 14.49 -28.35
C GLU A 54 24.49 13.41 -27.46
N ASP A 55 25.80 13.54 -27.21
CA ASP A 55 26.53 12.58 -26.35
C ASP A 55 26.12 12.70 -24.88
N ARG A 56 25.79 13.92 -24.39
CA ARG A 56 25.27 14.11 -23.02
C ARG A 56 23.95 13.38 -22.84
N ASP A 57 23.01 13.61 -23.76
CA ASP A 57 21.69 13.01 -23.71
C ASP A 57 21.79 11.47 -23.73
N ALA A 58 22.55 10.92 -24.69
CA ALA A 58 22.81 9.48 -24.77
C ALA A 58 23.45 8.93 -23.49
N CYS A 59 24.44 9.64 -22.92
CA CYS A 59 25.12 9.21 -21.70
C CYS A 59 24.21 9.23 -20.45
N ILE A 60 23.33 10.22 -20.33
CA ILE A 60 22.42 10.37 -19.18
C ILE A 60 21.24 9.38 -19.26
N THR A 61 20.75 9.12 -20.47
CA THR A 61 19.63 8.22 -20.74
C THR A 61 20.06 6.74 -20.82
N ALA A 62 21.37 6.47 -20.97
CA ALA A 62 21.93 5.12 -21.01
C ALA A 62 21.46 4.24 -19.84
N ARG A 63 20.90 3.08 -20.18
CA ARG A 63 20.34 2.13 -19.22
C ARG A 63 21.32 0.98 -18.97
N HIS A 64 21.75 0.80 -17.72
CA HIS A 64 22.54 -0.35 -17.30
C HIS A 64 21.66 -1.28 -16.49
N SER A 65 21.56 -2.55 -16.88
CA SER A 65 20.59 -3.51 -16.30
C SER A 65 19.16 -2.94 -16.29
N HIS A 66 18.81 -2.21 -17.35
CA HIS A 66 17.59 -1.43 -17.55
C HIS A 66 17.26 -0.36 -16.49
N MET A 67 18.19 0.00 -15.61
CA MET A 67 18.00 1.08 -14.64
C MET A 67 18.64 2.39 -15.13
N SER A 68 17.84 3.45 -15.21
CA SER A 68 18.36 4.79 -15.52
C SER A 68 19.15 5.37 -14.34
N VAL A 69 20.06 6.29 -14.61
CA VAL A 69 20.80 7.00 -13.56
C VAL A 69 19.86 7.76 -12.63
N LEU A 70 18.75 8.29 -13.15
CA LEU A 70 17.73 8.97 -12.35
C LEU A 70 17.11 8.07 -11.27
N HIS A 71 16.96 6.76 -11.51
CA HIS A 71 16.48 5.83 -10.48
C HIS A 71 17.48 5.73 -9.32
N ARG A 72 18.79 5.64 -9.63
CA ARG A 72 19.83 5.62 -8.60
C ARG A 72 19.85 6.93 -7.82
N VAL A 73 19.83 8.07 -8.52
CA VAL A 73 19.75 9.41 -7.92
C VAL A 73 18.52 9.53 -7.03
N ALA A 74 17.39 8.96 -7.45
CA ALA A 74 16.16 8.98 -6.67
C ALA A 74 16.21 8.11 -5.42
N HIS A 75 16.90 6.96 -5.49
CA HIS A 75 17.16 6.10 -4.34
C HIS A 75 18.09 6.76 -3.32
N LEU A 76 19.10 7.50 -3.79
CA LEU A 76 20.11 8.14 -2.95
C LEU A 76 19.69 9.52 -2.41
N ASN A 77 18.54 10.05 -2.84
CA ASN A 77 18.03 11.38 -2.48
C ASN A 77 18.94 12.55 -2.92
N TYR A 78 19.35 12.59 -4.18
CA TYR A 78 20.24 13.63 -4.73
C TYR A 78 19.51 14.58 -5.72
N PRO A 79 18.62 15.47 -5.24
CA PRO A 79 17.88 16.39 -6.11
C PRO A 79 18.78 17.42 -6.83
N ASP A 80 19.94 17.73 -6.26
CA ASP A 80 21.00 18.54 -6.88
C ASP A 80 21.54 17.89 -8.15
N ILE A 81 21.91 16.61 -8.07
CA ILE A 81 22.36 15.83 -9.22
C ILE A 81 21.23 15.65 -10.22
N ALA A 82 20.00 15.39 -9.75
CA ALA A 82 18.83 15.31 -10.61
C ALA A 82 18.64 16.60 -11.43
N GLY A 83 18.84 17.76 -10.83
CA GLY A 83 18.83 19.05 -11.52
C GLY A 83 19.85 19.14 -12.65
N LEU A 84 21.11 18.80 -12.36
CA LEU A 84 22.18 18.80 -13.36
C LEU A 84 21.88 17.84 -14.52
N LEU A 85 21.35 16.65 -14.23
CA LEU A 85 20.95 15.69 -15.27
C LEU A 85 19.80 16.24 -16.12
N LEU A 86 18.77 16.82 -15.49
CA LEU A 86 17.62 17.37 -16.21
C LEU A 86 17.98 18.57 -17.09
N GLU A 87 18.93 19.40 -16.70
CA GLU A 87 19.43 20.52 -17.50
C GLU A 87 20.18 20.07 -18.76
N ASN A 88 20.68 18.84 -18.79
CA ASN A 88 21.50 18.30 -19.87
C ASN A 88 20.81 17.19 -20.70
N VAL A 89 19.53 16.90 -20.46
CA VAL A 89 18.72 16.05 -21.35
C VAL A 89 17.87 16.87 -22.31
N THR A 90 17.57 16.28 -23.46
CA THR A 90 16.75 16.87 -24.51
C THR A 90 15.27 16.92 -24.13
N ASP A 91 14.72 15.79 -23.67
CA ASP A 91 13.34 15.66 -23.19
C ASP A 91 13.31 15.31 -21.69
N LYS A 92 12.97 16.30 -20.86
CA LYS A 92 12.88 16.16 -19.41
C LYS A 92 11.74 15.25 -18.99
N ASP A 93 10.59 15.34 -19.65
CA ASP A 93 9.40 14.59 -19.26
C ASP A 93 9.58 13.11 -19.60
N GLU A 94 10.13 12.80 -20.78
CA GLU A 94 10.48 11.44 -21.16
C GLU A 94 11.51 10.83 -20.20
N TYR A 95 12.55 11.58 -19.83
CA TYR A 95 13.57 11.11 -18.90
C TYR A 95 13.03 10.84 -17.49
N ILE A 96 12.16 11.73 -16.97
CA ILE A 96 11.52 11.58 -15.66
C ILE A 96 10.53 10.41 -15.64
N ALA A 97 9.80 10.20 -16.74
CA ALA A 97 8.83 9.13 -16.92
C ALA A 97 9.45 7.77 -17.29
N ALA A 98 10.76 7.74 -17.56
CA ALA A 98 11.47 6.51 -17.87
C ALA A 98 11.27 5.44 -16.79
N MET A 99 11.03 4.22 -17.24
CA MET A 99 10.78 3.05 -16.37
C MET A 99 11.97 2.09 -16.36
N ASP A 100 12.19 1.42 -15.23
CA ASP A 100 13.18 0.35 -15.07
C ASP A 100 12.68 -1.05 -15.53
N VAL A 101 13.44 -2.12 -15.21
CA VAL A 101 13.06 -3.52 -15.53
C VAL A 101 11.70 -3.94 -14.96
N VAL A 102 11.35 -3.47 -13.76
CA VAL A 102 10.09 -3.81 -13.09
C VAL A 102 8.98 -2.85 -13.53
N GLY A 103 9.32 -1.85 -14.32
CA GLY A 103 8.40 -0.82 -14.77
C GLY A 103 8.20 0.29 -13.74
N ASP A 104 9.07 0.38 -12.72
CA ASP A 104 9.04 1.48 -11.76
C ASP A 104 9.65 2.73 -12.39
N THR A 105 9.12 3.90 -12.03
CA THR A 105 9.71 5.20 -12.39
C THR A 105 10.62 5.69 -11.26
N ALA A 106 11.39 6.76 -11.50
CA ALA A 106 12.18 7.40 -10.46
C ALA A 106 11.32 7.83 -9.24
N LEU A 107 10.05 8.21 -9.44
CA LEU A 107 9.12 8.53 -8.35
C LEU A 107 8.72 7.31 -7.52
N HIS A 108 8.54 6.14 -8.14
CA HIS A 108 8.33 4.89 -7.40
C HIS A 108 9.55 4.58 -6.52
N THR A 109 10.75 4.76 -7.06
CA THR A 109 12.00 4.56 -6.31
C THR A 109 12.15 5.53 -5.15
N ALA A 110 11.85 6.82 -5.36
CA ALA A 110 11.86 7.84 -4.30
C ALA A 110 10.84 7.51 -3.19
N ALA A 111 9.62 7.11 -3.57
CA ALA A 111 8.59 6.71 -2.62
C ALA A 111 8.94 5.43 -1.85
N PHE A 112 9.52 4.43 -2.53
CA PHE A 112 10.02 3.21 -1.90
C PHE A 112 11.19 3.48 -0.95
N SER A 113 11.97 4.53 -1.19
CA SER A 113 13.12 4.89 -0.35
C SER A 113 12.76 5.90 0.76
N GLY A 114 11.53 6.42 0.77
CA GLY A 114 11.10 7.46 1.73
C GLY A 114 11.72 8.85 1.47
N ASN A 115 12.24 9.09 0.26
CA ASN A 115 12.98 10.30 -0.10
C ASN A 115 12.04 11.41 -0.54
N PHE A 116 11.54 12.20 0.41
CA PHE A 116 10.58 13.27 0.15
C PHE A 116 11.14 14.38 -0.74
N GLU A 117 12.37 14.85 -0.49
CA GLU A 117 12.97 15.95 -1.24
C GLU A 117 13.09 15.58 -2.73
N MET A 118 13.51 14.35 -3.00
CA MET A 118 13.55 13.82 -4.35
C MET A 118 12.16 13.71 -4.98
N ALA A 119 11.18 13.15 -4.27
CA ALA A 119 9.82 13.02 -4.80
C ALA A 119 9.20 14.38 -5.15
N ASP A 120 9.39 15.38 -4.28
CA ASP A 120 8.97 16.77 -4.52
C ASP A 120 9.70 17.38 -5.71
N PHE A 121 11.01 17.16 -5.83
CA PHE A 121 11.80 17.62 -6.96
C PHE A 121 11.28 17.04 -8.29
N LEU A 122 11.06 15.73 -8.37
CA LEU A 122 10.56 15.08 -9.60
C LEU A 122 9.18 15.61 -9.99
N VAL A 123 8.24 15.69 -9.04
CA VAL A 123 6.87 16.17 -9.29
C VAL A 123 6.84 17.66 -9.66
N LYS A 124 7.79 18.47 -9.20
CA LYS A 124 7.91 19.89 -9.61
C LYS A 124 8.44 20.05 -11.02
N ASN A 125 9.31 19.16 -11.48
CA ASN A 125 10.02 19.28 -12.76
C ASN A 125 9.35 18.55 -13.94
N VAL A 126 8.30 17.75 -13.69
CA VAL A 126 7.47 17.17 -14.75
C VAL A 126 6.31 18.11 -15.12
N THR A 127 5.98 18.18 -16.41
CA THR A 127 4.85 19.00 -16.88
C THR A 127 3.49 18.34 -16.54
N ALA A 128 3.32 17.07 -16.92
CA ALA A 128 2.10 16.28 -16.73
C ALA A 128 2.04 15.62 -15.34
N LYS A 129 1.97 16.43 -14.28
CA LYS A 129 2.04 15.97 -12.88
C LYS A 129 1.02 14.87 -12.54
N ASN A 130 -0.22 15.02 -12.98
CA ASN A 130 -1.28 14.05 -12.70
C ASN A 130 -0.95 12.68 -13.30
N GLU A 131 -0.56 12.62 -14.57
CA GLU A 131 -0.19 11.37 -15.25
C GLU A 131 1.02 10.71 -14.58
N TYR A 132 1.99 11.53 -14.17
CA TYR A 132 3.20 11.03 -13.50
C TYR A 132 2.91 10.42 -12.12
N VAL A 133 2.17 11.12 -11.24
CA VAL A 133 1.89 10.60 -9.88
C VAL A 133 0.93 9.40 -9.89
N THR A 134 0.09 9.28 -10.92
CA THR A 134 -0.88 8.19 -11.08
C THR A 134 -0.32 6.98 -11.84
N THR A 135 0.91 7.07 -12.35
CA THR A 135 1.56 5.98 -13.07
C THR A 135 1.65 4.71 -12.21
N LYS A 136 1.35 3.56 -12.82
CA LYS A 136 1.48 2.23 -12.22
C LYS A 136 2.76 1.56 -12.70
N SER A 137 3.48 0.92 -11.79
CA SER A 137 4.58 0.01 -12.11
C SER A 137 4.09 -1.12 -13.01
N LYS A 138 4.84 -1.51 -14.05
CA LYS A 138 4.44 -2.62 -14.93
C LYS A 138 4.44 -3.99 -14.23
N GLY A 139 5.33 -4.21 -13.27
CA GLY A 139 5.49 -5.50 -12.60
C GLY A 139 4.36 -5.83 -11.63
N GLN A 140 4.07 -4.94 -10.68
CA GLN A 140 3.08 -5.18 -9.62
C GLN A 140 1.81 -4.34 -9.73
N GLY A 141 1.73 -3.43 -10.72
CA GLY A 141 0.62 -2.49 -10.82
C GLY A 141 0.55 -1.49 -9.66
N LYS A 142 1.63 -1.30 -8.90
CA LYS A 142 1.66 -0.37 -7.77
C LYS A 142 1.93 1.05 -8.26
N THR A 143 1.27 2.01 -7.65
CA THR A 143 1.63 3.43 -7.79
C THR A 143 2.63 3.84 -6.70
N ALA A 144 3.27 5.00 -6.84
CA ALA A 144 4.11 5.57 -5.79
C ALA A 144 3.37 5.71 -4.43
N LEU A 145 2.04 5.89 -4.43
CA LEU A 145 1.23 5.97 -3.21
C LEU A 145 1.19 4.64 -2.46
N HIS A 146 1.20 3.49 -3.16
CA HIS A 146 1.29 2.18 -2.53
C HIS A 146 2.61 2.01 -1.76
N PHE A 147 3.71 2.47 -2.34
CA PHE A 147 5.03 2.44 -1.69
C PHE A 147 5.08 3.40 -0.49
N ALA A 148 4.58 4.63 -0.64
CA ALA A 148 4.49 5.59 0.46
C ALA A 148 3.64 5.04 1.63
N ALA A 149 2.55 4.32 1.33
CA ALA A 149 1.73 3.67 2.33
C ALA A 149 2.45 2.52 3.05
N LYS A 150 3.23 1.71 2.33
CA LYS A 150 4.03 0.62 2.91
C LYS A 150 5.12 1.14 3.86
N LEU A 151 5.79 2.21 3.45
CA LEU A 151 6.97 2.78 4.10
C LEU A 151 6.66 3.88 5.11
N ASP A 152 5.38 4.12 5.42
CA ASP A 152 4.95 5.12 6.41
C ASP A 152 5.47 6.54 6.10
N SER A 153 5.32 6.95 4.84
CA SER A 153 5.81 8.24 4.33
C SER A 153 4.65 9.23 4.07
N PRO A 154 4.06 9.84 5.12
CA PRO A 154 2.87 10.68 5.01
C PRO A 154 3.10 11.94 4.15
N HIS A 155 4.31 12.51 4.20
CA HIS A 155 4.68 13.66 3.39
C HIS A 155 4.67 13.34 1.89
N ILE A 156 5.17 12.16 1.51
CA ILE A 156 5.12 11.68 0.12
C ILE A 156 3.68 11.40 -0.28
N ALA A 157 2.91 10.70 0.56
CA ALA A 157 1.49 10.43 0.29
C ALA A 157 0.68 11.72 0.08
N ALA A 158 0.88 12.73 0.93
CA ALA A 158 0.27 14.05 0.81
C ALA A 158 0.64 14.74 -0.52
N LEU A 159 1.92 14.71 -0.88
CA LEU A 159 2.43 15.28 -2.12
C LEU A 159 1.80 14.63 -3.35
N LEU A 160 1.73 13.29 -3.38
CA LEU A 160 1.14 12.53 -4.48
C LEU A 160 -0.35 12.84 -4.63
N ILE A 161 -1.12 12.76 -3.54
CA ILE A 161 -2.57 13.03 -3.55
C ILE A 161 -2.87 14.47 -3.93
N LYS A 162 -2.06 15.44 -3.51
CA LYS A 162 -2.23 16.85 -3.86
C LYS A 162 -2.10 17.09 -5.37
N ASN A 163 -1.27 16.32 -6.06
CA ASN A 163 -0.99 16.49 -7.49
C ASN A 163 -1.85 15.58 -8.39
N ALA A 164 -2.74 14.77 -7.82
CA ALA A 164 -3.73 14.01 -8.57
C ALA A 164 -4.99 14.86 -8.82
N THR A 165 -5.50 14.85 -10.06
CA THR A 165 -6.73 15.55 -10.45
C THR A 165 -7.97 14.83 -9.90
N ASP A 166 -8.04 13.51 -10.08
CA ASP A 166 -9.06 12.64 -9.49
C ASP A 166 -8.48 11.91 -8.27
N LYS A 167 -8.63 12.53 -7.09
CA LYS A 167 -8.13 11.96 -5.83
C LYS A 167 -8.83 10.66 -5.46
N ASP A 168 -10.13 10.56 -5.70
CA ASP A 168 -10.93 9.41 -5.31
C ASP A 168 -10.54 8.19 -6.15
N GLY A 169 -10.45 8.36 -7.48
CA GLY A 169 -9.94 7.32 -8.38
C GLY A 169 -8.49 6.93 -8.08
N TYR A 170 -7.63 7.90 -7.77
CA TYR A 170 -6.22 7.64 -7.46
C TYR A 170 -6.02 6.87 -6.14
N ILE A 171 -6.66 7.30 -5.05
CA ILE A 171 -6.56 6.65 -3.73
C ILE A 171 -7.08 5.21 -3.80
N ASN A 172 -8.13 4.99 -4.59
CA ASN A 172 -8.76 3.67 -4.77
C ASN A 172 -8.14 2.84 -5.92
N THR A 173 -7.03 3.28 -6.51
CA THR A 173 -6.36 2.51 -7.57
C THR A 173 -5.83 1.19 -7.00
N PRO A 174 -6.25 0.03 -7.52
CA PRO A 174 -5.76 -1.27 -7.06
C PRO A 174 -4.45 -1.67 -7.75
N ASP A 175 -3.58 -2.36 -7.03
CA ASP A 175 -2.44 -3.09 -7.60
C ASP A 175 -2.88 -4.42 -8.26
N HIS A 176 -1.94 -5.22 -8.77
CA HIS A 176 -2.25 -6.51 -9.41
C HIS A 176 -2.85 -7.56 -8.46
N ASN A 177 -2.73 -7.37 -7.14
CA ASN A 177 -3.35 -8.21 -6.11
C ASN A 177 -4.67 -7.62 -5.59
N HIS A 178 -5.20 -6.59 -6.28
CA HIS A 178 -6.37 -5.83 -5.87
C HIS A 178 -6.20 -5.02 -4.57
N LEU A 179 -4.98 -4.82 -4.10
CA LEU A 179 -4.71 -4.02 -2.91
C LEU A 179 -4.66 -2.55 -3.30
N THR A 180 -5.39 -1.70 -2.56
CA THR A 180 -5.24 -0.25 -2.64
C THR A 180 -4.17 0.22 -1.64
N ALA A 181 -3.78 1.50 -1.73
CA ALA A 181 -2.87 2.10 -0.74
C ALA A 181 -3.41 2.00 0.69
N LEU A 182 -4.74 2.07 0.89
CA LEU A 182 -5.36 1.91 2.20
C LEU A 182 -5.17 0.47 2.73
N HIS A 183 -5.37 -0.55 1.89
CA HIS A 183 -5.12 -1.94 2.31
C HIS A 183 -3.68 -2.13 2.79
N ILE A 184 -2.70 -1.60 2.04
CA ILE A 184 -1.29 -1.68 2.41
C ILE A 184 -1.01 -0.94 3.73
N ALA A 185 -1.60 0.25 3.92
CA ALA A 185 -1.45 1.02 5.16
C ALA A 185 -2.01 0.24 6.36
N ILE A 186 -3.18 -0.39 6.22
CA ILE A 186 -3.81 -1.19 7.27
C ILE A 186 -2.97 -2.43 7.59
N ASP A 187 -2.49 -3.14 6.57
CA ASP A 187 -1.69 -4.35 6.75
C ASP A 187 -0.39 -4.09 7.53
N ASN A 188 0.16 -2.88 7.36
CA ASN A 188 1.37 -2.42 8.03
C ASN A 188 1.09 -1.55 9.27
N ASN A 189 -0.17 -1.43 9.69
CA ASN A 189 -0.62 -0.61 10.82
C ASN A 189 -0.19 0.89 10.77
N ARG A 190 -0.29 1.51 9.59
CA ARG A 190 0.09 2.91 9.34
C ARG A 190 -1.09 3.84 9.52
N LEU A 191 -1.39 4.19 10.77
CA LEU A 191 -2.55 5.02 11.12
C LEU A 191 -2.52 6.41 10.46
N GLU A 192 -1.36 7.07 10.39
CA GLU A 192 -1.25 8.41 9.80
C GLU A 192 -1.53 8.38 8.30
N ILE A 193 -0.98 7.41 7.58
CA ILE A 193 -1.31 7.17 6.17
C ILE A 193 -2.80 6.87 6.01
N ALA A 194 -3.35 5.93 6.78
CA ALA A 194 -4.76 5.58 6.70
C ALA A 194 -5.66 6.80 6.92
N THR A 195 -5.32 7.65 7.89
CA THR A 195 -6.02 8.90 8.19
C THR A 195 -5.96 9.87 7.01
N LEU A 196 -4.77 10.03 6.42
CA LEU A 196 -4.56 10.89 5.25
C LEU A 196 -5.41 10.42 4.07
N LEU A 197 -5.39 9.12 3.76
CA LEU A 197 -6.16 8.53 2.67
C LEU A 197 -7.67 8.74 2.89
N VAL A 198 -8.19 8.31 4.04
CA VAL A 198 -9.63 8.39 4.36
C VAL A 198 -10.14 9.84 4.36
N ASN A 199 -9.34 10.80 4.82
CA ASN A 199 -9.74 12.22 4.84
C ASN A 199 -9.67 12.90 3.46
N ASN A 200 -8.96 12.33 2.49
CA ASN A 200 -8.83 12.91 1.15
C ASN A 200 -9.79 12.30 0.12
N VAL A 201 -10.54 11.25 0.46
CA VAL A 201 -11.60 10.70 -0.38
C VAL A 201 -12.90 11.47 -0.14
N LYS A 202 -13.54 11.95 -1.21
CA LYS A 202 -14.85 12.63 -1.12
C LYS A 202 -15.96 11.61 -0.96
N ASP A 203 -16.00 10.60 -1.82
CA ASP A 203 -16.92 9.48 -1.67
C ASP A 203 -16.34 8.44 -0.71
N LYS A 204 -16.49 8.75 0.58
CA LYS A 204 -16.04 7.90 1.69
C LYS A 204 -16.45 6.44 1.47
N ASP A 205 -17.64 6.22 0.97
CA ASP A 205 -18.22 4.90 0.74
C ASP A 205 -17.46 4.02 -0.26
N THR A 206 -16.75 4.60 -1.23
CA THR A 206 -15.93 3.85 -2.22
C THR A 206 -14.64 3.28 -1.64
N CYS A 207 -14.06 3.96 -0.65
CA CYS A 207 -12.80 3.53 -0.04
C CYS A 207 -12.98 2.26 0.80
N PHE A 208 -14.20 2.02 1.29
CA PHE A 208 -14.54 0.89 2.15
C PHE A 208 -15.12 -0.31 1.40
N THR A 209 -15.45 -0.19 0.11
CA THR A 209 -15.92 -1.30 -0.73
C THR A 209 -14.82 -1.90 -1.60
N ALA A 210 -13.70 -1.20 -1.77
CA ALA A 210 -12.50 -1.78 -2.32
C ALA A 210 -12.11 -3.01 -1.50
N HIS A 211 -11.73 -4.08 -2.19
CA HIS A 211 -11.49 -5.36 -1.59
C HIS A 211 -10.19 -5.96 -2.12
N ASP A 212 -9.50 -6.71 -1.28
CA ASP A 212 -8.30 -7.43 -1.70
C ASP A 212 -8.64 -8.66 -2.59
N SER A 213 -7.63 -9.46 -2.91
CA SER A 213 -7.79 -10.72 -3.68
C SER A 213 -8.69 -11.77 -2.99
N ARG A 214 -8.93 -11.67 -1.68
CA ARG A 214 -9.89 -12.50 -0.93
C ARG A 214 -11.29 -11.88 -0.84
N ARG A 215 -11.47 -10.73 -1.49
CA ARG A 215 -12.63 -9.86 -1.35
C ARG A 215 -12.86 -9.39 0.09
N ASP A 216 -11.80 -9.23 0.88
CA ASP A 216 -11.87 -8.63 2.20
C ASP A 216 -11.87 -7.09 2.06
N PRO A 217 -12.91 -6.39 2.53
CA PRO A 217 -12.91 -4.94 2.68
C PRO A 217 -11.84 -4.45 3.66
N ALA A 218 -11.49 -3.17 3.58
CA ALA A 218 -10.54 -2.52 4.50
C ALA A 218 -10.84 -2.76 5.99
N LEU A 219 -12.12 -2.77 6.40
CA LEU A 219 -12.50 -3.02 7.80
C LEU A 219 -12.18 -4.45 8.25
N HIS A 220 -12.38 -5.46 7.40
CA HIS A 220 -12.03 -6.85 7.70
C HIS A 220 -10.53 -6.99 7.95
N LEU A 221 -9.71 -6.36 7.10
CA LEU A 221 -8.26 -6.37 7.26
C LEU A 221 -7.83 -5.66 8.55
N ALA A 222 -8.43 -4.52 8.89
CA ALA A 222 -8.14 -3.80 10.13
C ALA A 222 -8.48 -4.63 11.39
N VAL A 223 -9.61 -5.35 11.34
CA VAL A 223 -10.03 -6.28 12.40
C VAL A 223 -9.11 -7.51 12.48
N HIS A 224 -8.72 -8.08 11.34
CA HIS A 224 -7.77 -9.19 11.30
C HIS A 224 -6.42 -8.81 11.94
N ARG A 225 -6.01 -7.55 11.81
CA ARG A 225 -4.80 -6.98 12.42
C ARG A 225 -5.00 -6.47 13.85
N ASP A 226 -6.20 -6.59 14.42
CA ASP A 226 -6.60 -6.02 15.73
C ASP A 226 -6.23 -4.53 15.88
N ALA A 227 -6.28 -3.77 14.78
CA ALA A 227 -5.84 -2.38 14.70
C ALA A 227 -6.97 -1.43 15.15
N ALA A 228 -7.22 -1.35 16.45
CA ALA A 228 -8.33 -0.60 17.04
C ALA A 228 -8.41 0.87 16.60
N ASP A 229 -7.28 1.58 16.52
CA ASP A 229 -7.27 2.98 16.08
C ASP A 229 -7.70 3.14 14.63
N ILE A 230 -7.27 2.23 13.76
CA ILE A 230 -7.69 2.19 12.35
C ILE A 230 -9.16 1.79 12.27
N VAL A 231 -9.64 0.81 13.03
CA VAL A 231 -11.07 0.45 13.09
C VAL A 231 -11.92 1.66 13.48
N HIS A 232 -11.50 2.42 14.51
CA HIS A 232 -12.16 3.66 14.89
C HIS A 232 -12.14 4.70 13.76
N LEU A 233 -11.00 4.88 13.10
CA LEU A 233 -10.89 5.79 11.96
C LEU A 233 -11.88 5.42 10.85
N LEU A 234 -11.93 4.13 10.46
CA LEU A 234 -12.81 3.67 9.38
C LEU A 234 -14.29 3.85 9.77
N ILE A 235 -14.70 3.39 10.96
CA ILE A 235 -16.09 3.48 11.44
C ILE A 235 -16.56 4.93 11.57
N ASN A 236 -15.71 5.84 12.03
CA ASN A 236 -16.09 7.24 12.22
C ASN A 236 -16.11 8.04 10.92
N ASN A 237 -15.57 7.50 9.84
CA ASN A 237 -15.52 8.17 8.54
C ASN A 237 -16.44 7.58 7.48
N VAL A 238 -17.25 6.56 7.80
CA VAL A 238 -18.31 6.07 6.91
C VAL A 238 -19.61 6.84 7.13
N THR A 239 -20.39 7.05 6.06
CA THR A 239 -21.75 7.62 6.14
C THR A 239 -22.74 6.57 6.64
N GLU A 240 -22.73 5.38 6.04
CA GLU A 240 -23.62 4.26 6.38
C GLU A 240 -22.88 3.18 7.19
N LYS A 241 -22.72 3.41 8.50
CA LYS A 241 -22.02 2.50 9.42
C LYS A 241 -22.49 1.05 9.31
N THR A 242 -23.80 0.83 9.31
CA THR A 242 -24.41 -0.51 9.24
C THR A 242 -23.95 -1.28 8.00
N ARG A 243 -23.77 -0.61 6.85
CA ARG A 243 -23.34 -1.26 5.61
C ARG A 243 -21.93 -1.81 5.74
N VAL A 244 -21.01 -1.04 6.33
CA VAL A 244 -19.60 -1.42 6.45
C VAL A 244 -19.38 -2.40 7.59
N LEU A 245 -20.05 -2.20 8.74
CA LEU A 245 -19.97 -3.07 9.91
C LEU A 245 -20.54 -4.47 9.68
N ASN A 246 -21.43 -4.63 8.71
CA ASN A 246 -22.07 -5.90 8.34
C ASN A 246 -21.71 -6.35 6.92
N ALA A 247 -20.69 -5.73 6.29
CA ALA A 247 -20.20 -6.15 5.00
C ALA A 247 -19.72 -7.60 5.08
N ALA A 248 -20.10 -8.40 4.09
CA ALA A 248 -19.69 -9.80 3.98
C ALA A 248 -18.52 -9.92 3.00
N ASN A 249 -17.47 -10.65 3.40
CA ASN A 249 -16.41 -11.06 2.47
C ASN A 249 -16.84 -12.28 1.63
N TYR A 250 -15.90 -12.87 0.90
CA TYR A 250 -16.17 -14.06 0.06
C TYR A 250 -16.81 -15.24 0.82
N TYR A 251 -16.46 -15.44 2.10
CA TYR A 251 -17.01 -16.50 2.95
C TYR A 251 -18.27 -16.07 3.71
N GLN A 252 -18.90 -14.97 3.30
CA GLN A 252 -20.02 -14.33 4.02
C GLN A 252 -19.66 -13.93 5.47
N GLN A 253 -18.38 -13.79 5.78
CA GLN A 253 -17.93 -13.39 7.11
C GLN A 253 -18.03 -11.88 7.25
N THR A 254 -18.62 -11.44 8.35
CA THR A 254 -18.62 -10.02 8.77
C THR A 254 -17.34 -9.69 9.54
N PRO A 255 -17.02 -8.41 9.76
CA PRO A 255 -15.90 -8.03 10.63
C PRO A 255 -15.95 -8.71 12.00
N LEU A 256 -17.14 -8.90 12.58
CA LEU A 256 -17.27 -9.59 13.87
C LEU A 256 -16.90 -11.09 13.80
N HIS A 257 -17.14 -11.76 12.66
CA HIS A 257 -16.65 -13.13 12.44
C HIS A 257 -15.12 -13.17 12.38
N ILE A 258 -14.49 -12.18 11.73
CA ILE A 258 -13.03 -12.06 11.69
C ILE A 258 -12.47 -11.81 13.10
N ALA A 259 -13.11 -10.94 13.89
CA ALA A 259 -12.71 -10.70 15.27
C ALA A 259 -12.79 -11.97 16.14
N ALA A 260 -13.87 -12.75 15.98
CA ALA A 260 -14.02 -14.05 16.63
C ALA A 260 -12.96 -15.06 16.18
N PHE A 261 -12.65 -15.08 14.88
CA PHE A 261 -11.67 -16.00 14.30
C PHE A 261 -10.24 -15.74 14.77
N CYS A 262 -9.85 -14.46 14.78
CA CYS A 262 -8.51 -14.01 15.17
C CYS A 262 -8.35 -13.74 16.67
N ASN A 263 -9.44 -13.79 17.44
CA ASN A 263 -9.48 -13.34 18.84
C ASN A 263 -9.01 -11.88 18.98
N ALA A 264 -9.46 -11.01 18.07
CA ALA A 264 -9.09 -9.59 18.02
C ALA A 264 -9.96 -8.81 19.02
N VAL A 265 -9.50 -8.70 20.27
CA VAL A 265 -10.31 -8.22 21.40
C VAL A 265 -10.52 -6.71 21.37
N ASN A 266 -9.52 -5.96 20.91
CA ASN A 266 -9.52 -4.50 21.01
C ASN A 266 -10.53 -3.84 20.07
N VAL A 267 -10.94 -4.57 19.02
CA VAL A 267 -11.90 -4.09 18.02
C VAL A 267 -13.34 -4.48 18.32
N ILE A 268 -13.60 -5.38 19.29
CA ILE A 268 -14.95 -5.90 19.58
C ILE A 268 -15.89 -4.79 20.05
N PHE A 269 -15.48 -4.03 21.08
CA PHE A 269 -16.31 -2.94 21.60
C PHE A 269 -16.59 -1.88 20.52
N PRO A 270 -15.59 -1.37 19.77
CA PRO A 270 -15.85 -0.47 18.65
C PRO A 270 -16.86 -1.00 17.63
N LEU A 271 -16.79 -2.29 17.27
CA LEU A 271 -17.72 -2.91 16.33
C LEU A 271 -19.15 -2.99 16.90
N LEU A 272 -19.31 -3.55 18.09
CA LEU A 272 -20.61 -3.76 18.72
C LEU A 272 -21.31 -2.44 19.09
N GLU A 273 -20.57 -1.50 19.69
CA GLU A 273 -21.13 -0.18 20.07
C GLU A 273 -21.63 0.62 18.87
N ASN A 274 -21.08 0.37 17.67
CA ASN A 274 -21.47 1.07 16.44
C ASN A 274 -22.51 0.29 15.61
N GLY A 275 -23.01 -0.86 16.09
CA GLY A 275 -24.15 -1.55 15.50
C GLY A 275 -23.82 -2.74 14.59
N SER A 276 -22.66 -3.40 14.76
CA SER A 276 -22.44 -4.72 14.15
C SER A 276 -23.50 -5.74 14.60
N ASP A 277 -24.09 -6.47 13.65
CA ASP A 277 -25.09 -7.50 13.93
C ASP A 277 -24.42 -8.85 14.20
N ALA A 278 -24.40 -9.25 15.47
CA ALA A 278 -23.81 -10.52 15.92
C ALA A 278 -24.60 -11.78 15.50
N ARG A 279 -25.80 -11.61 14.94
CA ARG A 279 -26.70 -12.71 14.54
C ARG A 279 -26.48 -13.16 13.09
N LEU A 280 -25.73 -12.39 12.31
CA LEU A 280 -25.40 -12.73 10.93
C LEU A 280 -24.61 -14.04 10.90
N ARG A 281 -24.83 -14.83 9.84
CA ARG A 281 -24.22 -16.15 9.66
C ARG A 281 -23.28 -16.14 8.46
N ASP A 282 -22.13 -16.78 8.60
CA ASP A 282 -21.18 -17.00 7.52
C ASP A 282 -21.65 -18.10 6.54
N SER A 283 -20.82 -18.45 5.56
CA SER A 283 -21.12 -19.47 4.55
C SER A 283 -21.33 -20.88 5.12
N HIS A 284 -20.93 -21.13 6.37
CA HIS A 284 -21.13 -22.40 7.07
C HIS A 284 -22.35 -22.35 8.00
N GLY A 285 -23.11 -21.25 7.97
CA GLY A 285 -24.26 -21.04 8.85
C GLY A 285 -23.85 -20.69 10.28
N LEU A 286 -22.61 -20.27 10.53
CA LEU A 286 -22.09 -19.98 11.86
C LEU A 286 -22.16 -18.49 12.15
N THR A 287 -22.59 -18.13 13.36
CA THR A 287 -22.44 -16.76 13.87
C THR A 287 -21.01 -16.49 14.32
N ALA A 288 -20.65 -15.22 14.54
CA ALA A 288 -19.36 -14.86 15.15
C ALA A 288 -19.15 -15.56 16.51
N TRP A 289 -20.22 -15.72 17.30
CA TRP A 289 -20.20 -16.49 18.54
C TRP A 289 -19.85 -17.96 18.30
N ASP A 290 -20.51 -18.62 17.35
CA ASP A 290 -20.26 -20.02 17.00
C ASP A 290 -18.82 -20.25 16.53
N VAL A 291 -18.24 -19.27 15.82
CA VAL A 291 -16.82 -19.28 15.41
C VAL A 291 -15.91 -19.16 16.63
N ALA A 292 -16.17 -18.19 17.52
CA ALA A 292 -15.36 -17.97 18.72
C ALA A 292 -15.35 -19.21 19.64
N VAL A 293 -16.50 -19.84 19.81
CA VAL A 293 -16.66 -21.06 20.61
C VAL A 293 -15.84 -22.22 20.03
N ARG A 294 -15.99 -22.52 18.73
CA ARG A 294 -15.22 -23.60 18.08
C ARG A 294 -13.72 -23.38 18.15
N ARG A 295 -13.30 -22.12 18.07
CA ARG A 295 -11.88 -21.73 18.08
C ARG A 295 -11.32 -21.49 19.47
N LYS A 296 -12.15 -21.56 20.51
CA LYS A 296 -11.77 -21.30 21.90
C LYS A 296 -11.24 -19.86 22.09
N SER A 297 -11.82 -18.90 21.37
CA SER A 297 -11.53 -17.46 21.45
C SER A 297 -12.21 -16.86 22.70
N TRP A 298 -11.68 -17.21 23.88
CA TRP A 298 -12.33 -16.92 25.16
C TRP A 298 -12.38 -15.43 25.50
N GLU A 299 -11.38 -14.67 25.09
CA GLU A 299 -11.33 -13.24 25.28
C GLU A 299 -12.37 -12.53 24.42
N PHE A 300 -12.61 -13.00 23.19
CA PHE A 300 -13.74 -12.55 22.38
C PHE A 300 -15.07 -12.81 23.09
N ILE A 301 -15.30 -14.05 23.54
CA ILE A 301 -16.54 -14.43 24.25
C ILE A 301 -16.74 -13.56 25.50
N SER A 302 -15.68 -13.37 26.29
CA SER A 302 -15.71 -12.52 27.48
C SER A 302 -16.05 -11.07 27.13
N ALA A 303 -15.46 -10.53 26.06
CA ALA A 303 -15.72 -9.17 25.62
C ALA A 303 -17.13 -8.97 25.06
N VAL A 304 -17.67 -9.93 24.30
CA VAL A 304 -19.06 -9.89 23.82
C VAL A 304 -20.04 -9.94 24.98
N ILE A 305 -19.83 -10.84 25.95
CA ILE A 305 -20.65 -10.90 27.17
C ILE A 305 -20.63 -9.54 27.88
N LEU A 306 -19.44 -8.98 28.13
CA LEU A 306 -19.31 -7.64 28.73
C LEU A 306 -20.00 -6.52 27.93
N ALA A 307 -20.01 -6.61 26.59
CA ALA A 307 -20.63 -5.63 25.73
C ALA A 307 -22.17 -5.73 25.72
N GLU A 308 -22.72 -6.94 25.71
CA GLU A 308 -24.16 -7.19 25.83
C GLU A 308 -24.67 -6.88 27.26
N GLU A 309 -23.84 -7.12 28.27
CA GLU A 309 -24.14 -6.91 29.68
C GLU A 309 -23.94 -5.46 30.17
N ARG A 310 -23.47 -4.55 29.30
CA ARG A 310 -23.55 -3.10 29.53
C ARG A 310 -24.99 -2.61 29.74
N TRP A 311 -25.97 -3.46 29.51
CA TRP A 311 -27.39 -3.25 29.83
C TRP A 311 -27.85 -3.87 31.17
N LEU A 312 -27.11 -4.75 31.86
CA LEU A 312 -27.63 -5.43 33.07
C LEU A 312 -26.67 -6.04 34.13
N ILE A 313 -25.34 -6.01 34.04
CA ILE A 313 -24.49 -6.68 35.07
C ILE A 313 -23.75 -5.75 36.05
N LYS A 314 -23.86 -6.11 37.34
CA LYS A 314 -23.12 -5.52 38.46
C LYS A 314 -21.66 -6.01 38.46
N PRO A 315 -20.66 -5.13 38.67
CA PRO A 315 -19.26 -5.56 38.75
C PRO A 315 -19.05 -6.61 39.86
N ASN A 316 -18.17 -7.59 39.61
CA ASN A 316 -17.76 -8.72 40.47
C ASN A 316 -18.63 -10.00 40.47
N LEU A 317 -19.53 -10.19 39.50
CA LEU A 317 -20.20 -11.48 39.33
C LEU A 317 -19.36 -12.41 38.43
N PRO A 318 -19.06 -13.65 38.87
CA PRO A 318 -18.39 -14.63 38.04
C PRO A 318 -19.32 -15.06 36.90
N VAL A 319 -18.84 -14.93 35.65
CA VAL A 319 -19.53 -15.50 34.49
C VAL A 319 -19.04 -16.93 34.32
N ILE A 320 -19.95 -17.89 34.46
CA ILE A 320 -19.64 -19.31 34.32
C ILE A 320 -19.97 -19.72 32.89
N TYR A 321 -18.94 -20.11 32.14
CA TYR A 321 -19.10 -20.67 30.81
C TYR A 321 -18.81 -22.17 30.85
N ILE A 322 -19.72 -22.98 30.32
CA ILE A 322 -19.60 -24.43 30.25
C ILE A 322 -19.71 -24.85 28.79
N HIS A 323 -18.64 -25.46 28.25
CA HIS A 323 -18.67 -26.12 26.95
C HIS A 323 -17.80 -27.37 26.98
N ASP A 324 -18.32 -28.50 26.48
CA ASP A 324 -17.62 -29.80 26.38
C ASP A 324 -16.91 -30.23 27.67
N ASN A 325 -17.62 -30.19 28.80
CA ASN A 325 -17.12 -30.50 30.15
C ASN A 325 -16.01 -29.57 30.69
N ASP A 326 -15.63 -28.52 29.97
CA ASP A 326 -14.72 -27.49 30.46
C ASP A 326 -15.55 -26.37 31.11
N VAL A 327 -15.53 -26.31 32.45
CA VAL A 327 -16.18 -25.24 33.23
C VAL A 327 -15.13 -24.16 33.47
N ARG A 328 -15.30 -23.01 32.80
CA ARG A 328 -14.43 -21.84 33.03
C ARG A 328 -15.23 -20.75 33.73
N ILE A 329 -14.72 -20.37 34.89
CA ILE A 329 -15.26 -19.27 35.70
C ILE A 329 -14.43 -18.02 35.39
N PHE A 330 -15.03 -17.07 34.69
CA PHE A 330 -14.42 -15.77 34.47
C PHE A 330 -14.80 -14.85 35.63
N ILE A 331 -13.86 -14.55 36.51
CA ILE A 331 -14.02 -13.48 37.50
C ILE A 331 -13.59 -12.18 36.83
N LEU A 332 -14.58 -11.39 36.40
CA LEU A 332 -14.38 -10.08 35.82
C LEU A 332 -13.76 -9.14 36.87
N ARG A 333 -12.43 -8.99 36.86
CA ARG A 333 -11.76 -7.96 37.66
C ARG A 333 -12.02 -6.62 36.98
N SER A 334 -12.63 -5.69 37.72
CA SER A 334 -12.93 -4.34 37.28
C SER A 334 -11.71 -3.65 36.69
N TYR A 335 -11.70 -3.39 35.37
CA TYR A 335 -10.82 -2.38 34.80
C TYR A 335 -11.38 -1.00 35.17
N HIS A 336 -10.84 -0.41 36.23
CA HIS A 336 -11.10 0.99 36.54
C HIS A 336 -10.46 1.87 35.45
N ARG A 337 -11.25 2.38 34.51
CA ARG A 337 -10.89 3.61 33.81
C ARG A 337 -11.29 4.76 34.74
N THR A 338 -10.30 5.41 35.35
CA THR A 338 -10.51 6.72 35.97
C THR A 338 -11.00 7.69 34.89
N PRO A 339 -12.16 8.35 35.04
CA PRO A 339 -12.58 9.37 34.10
C PRO A 339 -11.59 10.54 34.21
N ARG A 340 -10.87 10.86 33.13
CA ARG A 340 -10.17 12.14 33.01
C ARG A 340 -11.24 13.23 32.89
N ARG A 341 -11.18 14.19 33.82
CA ARG A 341 -12.03 15.39 33.89
C ARG A 341 -11.89 16.26 32.66
#